data_AF-A0A6P8ZV83-F1
#
_entry.id   AF-A0A6P8ZV83-F1
#
_cell.length_a   1.000
_cell.length_b   1.000
_cell.length_c   1.000
_cell.angle_alpha   90.00
_cell.angle_beta   90.00
_cell.angle_gamma   90.00
#
_symmetry.space_group_name_H-M   'P 1'
#
loop_
_entity.id
_entity.type
_entity.pdbx_description
1 polymer ?
#
loop_
_entity_poly.entity_id
_entity_poly.type
_entity_poly.pdbx_seq_one_letter_code
_entity_poly.pdbx_strand_id
1 'polypeptide(L)'
;MPEETTREEVAHFRAPEIQHNSTGWGPCDMPDQFKDMPYQPFSKADRLGKISDWTGAAFQDKKYTSKYQSQFGAGSQYAYYHDEDESTFHLVDTARVQKPPYQRGRFMRNQRNMRGRGGGRGAQNQFQMLGKGLKSRERERKGQHGKRFIRNQGMRNNKNQPPIKNRDASVAVRPDWTTIEEMDFPRLAKLSLPNVKEADDTLCCGSLEYYDKTYDRVNVKNEKPLQRIDRVFHTVTTTDDPVIRKLSKTEGNVYATDAILATLMCCTRSNYSWDIVIDKIGDKLFFDKRDNTEFDLLTVNETSVEPPQDDGNSLNSPRNLALEATFINHNFSQQVLKTNEARFKFSEPNPFITDEEGEVASVAYRYRKWDLGGGVVLVCRCEHDAVMTGPNGETQFITIKALNEWDSKLSGGVEWRQKLDTQRGAVLANELRNNACKLAKWTVQALLAGSDQVKFGYVSRAHVRDSSKHVILGTQQYKPNEFAAQINLNMDNAWGILRCIVDLVMKQKDGKFLIMKDPNKPMIRLYDIPDNTFDSETEDADDDDEPAVESFQPPYNYANNQRV
;
A
#
# COMPACT_ATOMS: atom_id res chain seq x y z
N MET A 1 -97.48 25.05 4.84
CA MET A 1 -97.34 23.59 5.03
C MET A 1 -96.78 23.02 3.74
N PRO A 2 -95.47 22.74 3.73
CA PRO A 2 -95.04 21.36 3.46
C PRO A 2 -94.14 20.82 4.59
N GLU A 3 -94.09 19.50 4.65
CA GLU A 3 -93.65 18.64 5.75
C GLU A 3 -92.11 18.59 5.90
N GLU A 4 -91.63 18.77 7.13
CA GLU A 4 -90.26 18.40 7.52
C GLU A 4 -90.21 16.88 7.74
N THR A 5 -89.65 16.15 6.76
CA THR A 5 -89.27 14.75 6.94
C THR A 5 -88.04 14.65 7.85
N THR A 6 -88.27 14.21 9.09
CA THR A 6 -87.24 13.66 9.99
C THR A 6 -86.68 12.36 9.38
N ARG A 7 -85.41 12.38 8.91
CA ARG A 7 -84.69 11.16 8.50
C ARG A 7 -84.18 10.45 9.75
N GLU A 8 -84.59 9.20 9.93
CA GLU A 8 -84.05 8.29 10.95
C GLU A 8 -82.55 8.04 10.71
N GLU A 9 -81.71 8.24 11.74
CA GLU A 9 -80.30 7.84 11.71
C GLU A 9 -80.21 6.30 11.75
N VAL A 10 -80.05 5.69 10.60
CA VAL A 10 -79.75 4.26 10.48
C VAL A 10 -78.27 4.04 10.81
N ALA A 11 -77.96 3.04 11.64
CA ALA A 11 -76.59 2.69 11.98
C ALA A 11 -75.76 2.36 10.72
N HIS A 12 -74.68 3.10 10.51
CA HIS A 12 -73.83 3.00 9.32
C HIS A 12 -72.84 1.83 9.44
N PHE A 13 -72.99 0.79 8.63
CA PHE A 13 -72.02 -0.30 8.50
C PHE A 13 -71.24 -0.16 7.19
N ARG A 14 -69.94 0.12 7.29
CA ARG A 14 -69.03 0.10 6.13
C ARG A 14 -68.46 -1.31 6.01
N ALA A 15 -68.61 -1.93 4.84
CA ALA A 15 -68.02 -3.23 4.57
C ALA A 15 -66.48 -3.17 4.76
N PRO A 16 -65.87 -4.14 5.46
CA PRO A 16 -64.42 -4.17 5.62
C PRO A 16 -63.75 -4.51 4.29
N GLU A 17 -62.63 -3.86 4.02
CA GLU A 17 -61.80 -4.14 2.85
C GLU A 17 -61.02 -5.44 3.11
N ILE A 18 -61.18 -6.42 2.22
CA ILE A 18 -60.53 -7.74 2.31
C ILE A 18 -59.67 -7.95 1.07
N GLN A 19 -58.45 -8.42 1.28
CA GLN A 19 -57.51 -8.76 0.22
C GLN A 19 -57.98 -9.96 -0.61
N HIS A 20 -57.88 -9.88 -1.93
CA HIS A 20 -58.27 -10.95 -2.84
C HIS A 20 -57.03 -11.64 -3.45
N ASN A 21 -56.80 -12.90 -3.06
CA ASN A 21 -55.71 -13.73 -3.59
C ASN A 21 -56.26 -14.74 -4.60
N SER A 22 -55.90 -14.59 -5.88
CA SER A 22 -56.39 -15.46 -6.98
C SER A 22 -55.70 -16.82 -7.05
N THR A 23 -54.50 -16.94 -6.47
CA THR A 23 -53.60 -18.10 -6.65
C THR A 23 -53.49 -19.01 -5.42
N GLY A 24 -54.09 -18.64 -4.29
CA GLY A 24 -54.06 -19.46 -3.08
C GLY A 24 -54.73 -18.80 -1.88
N TRP A 25 -54.54 -19.42 -0.71
CA TRP A 25 -54.98 -18.89 0.58
C TRP A 25 -53.79 -18.27 1.32
N GLY A 26 -53.95 -17.02 1.78
CA GLY A 26 -52.92 -16.30 2.53
C GLY A 26 -52.78 -14.83 2.10
N PRO A 27 -51.91 -14.06 2.77
CA PRO A 27 -51.67 -12.65 2.45
C PRO A 27 -51.13 -12.52 1.01
N CYS A 28 -51.71 -11.60 0.24
CA CYS A 28 -51.27 -11.33 -1.13
C CYS A 28 -50.39 -10.07 -1.25
N ASP A 29 -50.49 -9.17 -0.28
CA ASP A 29 -49.70 -7.93 -0.26
C ASP A 29 -49.27 -7.58 1.18
N MET A 30 -48.19 -6.81 1.30
CA MET A 30 -47.77 -6.27 2.60
C MET A 30 -48.80 -5.26 3.11
N PRO A 31 -49.05 -5.18 4.43
CA PRO A 31 -49.94 -4.17 4.97
C PRO A 31 -49.46 -2.76 4.63
N ASP A 32 -50.38 -1.90 4.18
CA ASP A 32 -50.06 -0.51 3.78
C ASP A 32 -49.34 0.28 4.89
N GLN A 33 -49.58 -0.07 6.15
CA GLN A 33 -48.96 0.57 7.33
C GLN A 33 -47.43 0.44 7.38
N PHE A 34 -46.84 -0.58 6.73
CA PHE A 34 -45.40 -0.85 6.79
C PHE A 34 -44.71 -0.82 5.42
N LYS A 35 -45.43 -0.48 4.35
CA LYS A 35 -44.91 -0.52 2.98
C LYS A 35 -43.79 0.48 2.73
N ASP A 36 -43.90 1.67 3.31
CA ASP A 36 -42.97 2.78 3.11
C ASP A 36 -41.95 2.93 4.27
N MET A 37 -41.84 1.92 5.13
CA MET A 37 -41.00 1.98 6.33
C MET A 37 -40.10 0.74 6.42
N PRO A 38 -38.76 0.89 6.57
CA PRO A 38 -37.87 -0.24 6.81
C PRO A 38 -38.32 -1.06 8.02
N TYR A 39 -38.60 -2.34 7.83
CA TYR A 39 -39.08 -3.17 8.92
C TYR A 39 -37.95 -3.46 9.92
N GLN A 40 -38.16 -3.11 11.19
CA GLN A 40 -37.29 -3.53 12.28
C GLN A 40 -38.14 -4.06 13.46
N PRO A 41 -37.94 -5.32 13.88
CA PRO A 41 -38.64 -5.87 15.04
C PRO A 41 -38.22 -5.15 16.33
N PHE A 42 -39.18 -4.92 17.23
CA PHE A 42 -38.92 -4.32 18.53
C PHE A 42 -39.91 -4.83 19.57
N SER A 43 -39.55 -4.67 20.85
CA SER A 43 -40.40 -4.98 22.00
C SER A 43 -40.76 -3.70 22.75
N LYS A 44 -42.06 -3.43 22.93
CA LYS A 44 -42.55 -2.29 23.72
C LYS A 44 -42.27 -2.42 25.23
N ALA A 45 -41.88 -3.61 25.68
CA ALA A 45 -41.56 -3.88 27.08
C ALA A 45 -40.08 -3.61 27.41
N ASP A 46 -39.27 -3.29 26.40
CA ASP A 46 -37.84 -3.04 26.58
C ASP A 46 -37.62 -1.76 27.39
N ARG A 47 -36.59 -1.80 28.25
CA ARG A 47 -36.26 -0.67 29.11
C ARG A 47 -35.70 0.48 28.27
N LEU A 48 -36.27 1.67 28.43
CA LEU A 48 -35.82 2.90 27.78
C LEU A 48 -34.90 3.72 28.70
N GLY A 49 -34.15 4.67 28.11
CA GLY A 49 -33.33 5.64 28.88
C GLY A 49 -31.82 5.37 28.89
N LYS A 50 -31.26 4.73 27.85
CA LYS A 50 -29.81 4.62 27.67
C LYS A 50 -29.26 5.97 27.21
N ILE A 51 -28.22 6.46 27.88
CA ILE A 51 -27.52 7.70 27.50
C ILE A 51 -26.54 7.39 26.35
N SER A 52 -26.27 8.37 25.48
CA SER A 52 -25.12 8.32 24.56
C SER A 52 -24.05 9.26 25.10
N ASP A 53 -22.82 8.78 25.28
CA ASP A 53 -21.70 9.57 25.80
C ASP A 53 -20.49 9.35 24.88
N TRP A 54 -20.12 10.39 24.14
CA TRP A 54 -18.99 10.38 23.20
C TRP A 54 -17.62 10.40 23.93
N THR A 55 -17.59 10.75 25.23
CA THR A 55 -16.37 10.74 26.04
C THR A 55 -16.08 9.38 26.69
N GLY A 56 -17.07 8.48 26.69
CA GLY A 56 -16.97 7.14 27.27
C GLY A 56 -16.91 7.08 28.81
N ALA A 57 -17.06 8.20 29.51
CA ALA A 57 -16.91 8.28 30.96
C ALA A 57 -18.13 7.73 31.72
N ALA A 58 -19.33 7.79 31.15
CA ALA A 58 -20.59 7.41 31.79
C ALA A 58 -20.78 5.89 32.02
N PHE A 59 -19.99 5.02 31.36
CA PHE A 59 -20.23 3.57 31.30
C PHE A 59 -19.18 2.70 31.99
N GLN A 60 -18.54 3.19 33.06
CA GLN A 60 -17.51 2.41 33.77
C GLN A 60 -18.02 1.08 34.37
N ASP A 61 -19.31 1.00 34.71
CA ASP A 61 -19.93 -0.22 35.23
C ASP A 61 -20.78 -0.93 34.15
N LYS A 62 -20.21 -1.99 33.57
CA LYS A 62 -20.80 -2.79 32.47
C LYS A 62 -22.18 -3.39 32.80
N LYS A 63 -22.58 -3.41 34.07
CA LYS A 63 -23.89 -3.92 34.53
C LYS A 63 -25.07 -3.07 34.07
N TYR A 64 -24.87 -1.80 33.73
CA TYR A 64 -25.97 -0.92 33.28
C TYR A 64 -26.24 -1.04 31.78
N THR A 65 -25.21 -1.27 30.96
CA THR A 65 -25.35 -1.40 29.51
C THR A 65 -26.17 -2.62 29.11
N SER A 66 -26.03 -3.75 29.82
CA SER A 66 -26.79 -4.97 29.55
C SER A 66 -28.30 -4.87 29.84
N LYS A 67 -28.75 -3.86 30.61
CA LYS A 67 -30.18 -3.67 30.94
C LYS A 67 -30.99 -3.03 29.81
N TYR A 68 -30.32 -2.42 28.84
CA TYR A 68 -30.92 -1.75 27.69
C TYR A 68 -30.73 -2.54 26.38
N GLN A 69 -30.20 -3.76 26.48
CA GLN A 69 -30.06 -4.64 25.33
C GLN A 69 -31.40 -5.32 25.06
N SER A 70 -31.94 -5.12 23.87
CA SER A 70 -33.15 -5.81 23.44
C SER A 70 -32.89 -7.31 23.36
N GLN A 71 -33.79 -8.12 23.94
CA GLN A 71 -33.70 -9.58 23.88
C GLN A 71 -34.30 -10.15 22.59
N PHE A 72 -35.11 -9.36 21.88
CA PHE A 72 -35.82 -9.77 20.68
C PHE A 72 -35.81 -8.64 19.65
N GLY A 73 -35.21 -8.89 18.48
CA GLY A 73 -35.22 -7.93 17.37
C GLY A 73 -34.00 -7.02 17.29
N ALA A 74 -32.79 -7.59 17.38
CA ALA A 74 -31.58 -6.85 17.03
C ALA A 74 -31.55 -6.60 15.51
N GLY A 75 -31.74 -5.34 15.11
CA GLY A 75 -31.64 -4.88 13.72
C GLY A 75 -30.88 -3.56 13.64
N SER A 76 -30.24 -3.32 12.50
CA SER A 76 -29.45 -2.11 12.21
C SER A 76 -30.01 -1.30 11.05
N GLN A 77 -31.29 -1.49 10.70
CA GLN A 77 -31.92 -0.81 9.57
C GLN A 77 -32.05 0.71 9.80
N TYR A 78 -32.15 1.11 11.06
CA TYR A 78 -32.14 2.51 11.49
C TYR A 78 -30.82 2.91 12.18
N ALA A 79 -29.73 2.21 11.88
CA ALA A 79 -28.41 2.53 12.42
C ALA A 79 -27.66 3.48 11.47
N TYR A 80 -27.07 4.52 12.04
CA TYR A 80 -26.12 5.37 11.36
C TYR A 80 -24.70 4.90 11.71
N TYR A 81 -23.88 4.63 10.70
CA TYR A 81 -22.47 4.33 10.84
C TYR A 81 -21.70 5.57 10.40
N HIS A 82 -20.95 6.15 11.33
CA HIS A 82 -20.07 7.27 11.04
C HIS A 82 -18.74 6.69 10.56
N ASP A 83 -18.51 6.69 9.25
CA ASP A 83 -17.32 6.08 8.62
C ASP A 83 -16.08 6.98 8.69
N GLU A 84 -16.26 8.27 9.03
CA GLU A 84 -15.17 9.23 9.17
C GLU A 84 -14.62 9.29 10.61
N ASP A 85 -13.31 9.39 10.76
CA ASP A 85 -12.66 9.57 12.06
C ASP A 85 -12.65 11.05 12.44
N GLU A 86 -13.68 11.53 13.16
CA GLU A 86 -13.84 12.94 13.57
C GLU A 86 -12.64 13.47 14.40
N SER A 87 -11.81 12.58 14.95
CA SER A 87 -10.59 12.94 15.68
C SER A 87 -9.50 13.58 14.80
N THR A 88 -9.67 13.50 13.47
CA THR A 88 -8.76 14.04 12.47
C THR A 88 -9.02 15.50 12.13
N PHE A 89 -10.22 16.03 12.43
CA PHE A 89 -10.55 17.43 12.18
C PHE A 89 -10.02 18.32 13.30
N HIS A 90 -9.36 19.41 12.95
CA HIS A 90 -8.91 20.43 13.89
C HIS A 90 -9.71 21.71 13.65
N LEU A 91 -10.35 22.24 14.70
CA LEU A 91 -11.00 23.54 14.63
C LEU A 91 -9.92 24.62 14.54
N VAL A 92 -9.82 25.31 13.39
CA VAL A 92 -8.88 26.42 13.20
C VAL A 92 -9.42 27.63 13.94
N ASP A 93 -8.80 28.00 15.07
CA ASP A 93 -9.11 29.22 15.79
C ASP A 93 -8.42 30.43 15.11
N THR A 94 -9.19 31.35 14.55
CA THR A 94 -8.68 32.62 14.00
C THR A 94 -8.43 33.68 15.09
N ALA A 95 -8.72 33.39 16.36
CA ALA A 95 -8.45 34.30 17.46
C ALA A 95 -6.97 34.21 17.88
N ARG A 96 -6.31 35.38 17.99
CA ARG A 96 -4.94 35.47 18.49
C ARG A 96 -4.85 34.88 19.91
N VAL A 97 -4.11 33.77 20.04
CA VAL A 97 -3.77 33.15 21.33
C VAL A 97 -3.16 34.19 22.28
N GLN A 98 -3.91 34.63 23.29
CA GLN A 98 -3.34 35.34 24.43
C GLN A 98 -2.55 34.35 25.27
N LYS A 99 -1.22 34.52 25.31
CA LYS A 99 -0.34 33.75 26.20
C LYS A 99 -0.69 34.05 27.66
N PRO A 100 -0.99 33.05 28.50
CA PRO A 100 -1.10 33.26 29.94
C PRO A 100 0.26 33.65 30.52
N PRO A 101 0.32 34.60 31.47
CA PRO A 101 1.58 35.07 32.04
C PRO A 101 2.25 33.98 32.89
N TYR A 102 3.55 33.87 32.66
CA TYR A 102 4.54 33.10 33.42
C TYR A 102 4.29 33.14 34.94
N GLN A 103 4.01 32.00 35.58
CA GLN A 103 4.15 31.85 37.03
C GLN A 103 5.15 30.75 37.40
N ARG A 104 6.28 31.23 37.94
CA ARG A 104 7.27 30.45 38.68
C ARG A 104 6.66 29.84 39.94
N GLY A 105 6.76 28.52 40.05
CA GLY A 105 7.17 27.80 41.25
C GLY A 105 6.22 27.74 42.45
N ARG A 106 5.83 26.51 42.83
CA ARG A 106 5.88 26.09 44.24
C ARG A 106 5.95 24.57 44.37
N PHE A 107 7.02 24.15 45.05
CA PHE A 107 7.18 22.87 45.73
C PHE A 107 5.92 22.48 46.52
N MET A 108 5.53 21.22 46.44
CA MET A 108 5.06 20.48 47.62
C MET A 108 5.57 19.04 47.59
N ARG A 109 6.53 18.80 48.49
CA ARG A 109 7.08 17.52 48.90
C ARG A 109 6.40 17.15 50.23
N ASN A 110 6.17 15.85 50.43
CA ASN A 110 5.69 15.15 51.63
C ASN A 110 4.16 15.05 51.84
N GLN A 111 3.66 13.83 51.64
CA GLN A 111 3.24 13.05 52.80
C GLN A 111 3.91 11.67 52.80
N ARG A 112 4.36 11.32 54.00
CA ARG A 112 5.36 10.32 54.35
C ARG A 112 4.66 9.33 55.27
N ASN A 113 4.96 8.04 55.06
CA ASN A 113 4.94 6.93 56.04
C ASN A 113 3.61 6.53 56.71
N MET A 114 3.26 5.25 56.58
CA MET A 114 3.53 4.25 57.65
C MET A 114 3.03 2.84 57.27
N ARG A 115 3.96 1.91 57.04
CA ARG A 115 4.16 0.71 57.90
C ARG A 115 5.22 -0.20 57.29
N GLY A 116 6.38 -0.23 57.96
CA GLY A 116 7.40 -1.24 57.75
C GLY A 116 7.25 -2.42 58.73
N ARG A 117 7.97 -3.49 58.40
CA ARG A 117 8.67 -4.46 59.28
C ARG A 117 9.12 -5.61 58.37
N GLY A 118 10.37 -6.02 58.26
CA GLY A 118 11.60 -5.69 58.96
C GLY A 118 12.61 -6.82 58.67
N GLY A 119 13.90 -6.45 58.68
CA GLY A 119 15.15 -7.25 58.69
C GLY A 119 15.13 -8.79 58.57
N GLY A 120 16.08 -9.44 57.91
CA GLY A 120 17.49 -9.09 57.67
C GLY A 120 18.38 -10.26 58.13
N ARG A 121 19.49 -10.51 57.41
CA ARG A 121 20.58 -11.49 57.66
C ARG A 121 20.23 -12.95 57.36
N GLY A 122 21.08 -13.80 56.79
CA GLY A 122 22.50 -13.73 56.40
C GLY A 122 23.03 -15.17 56.28
N ALA A 123 23.88 -15.40 55.27
CA ALA A 123 24.99 -16.36 55.17
C ALA A 123 24.84 -17.86 55.63
N GLN A 124 24.90 -18.76 54.64
CA GLN A 124 26.03 -19.69 54.35
C GLN A 124 26.39 -20.87 55.30
N ASN A 125 26.50 -22.08 54.67
CA ASN A 125 27.27 -23.30 55.03
C ASN A 125 26.78 -24.10 56.26
N GLN A 126 26.91 -25.43 56.42
CA GLN A 126 27.59 -26.56 55.76
C GLN A 126 27.10 -27.87 56.44
N PHE A 127 26.95 -28.99 55.71
CA PHE A 127 27.34 -30.41 56.04
C PHE A 127 26.49 -31.40 55.20
N GLN A 128 27.05 -32.19 54.26
CA GLN A 128 27.72 -33.52 54.40
C GLN A 128 26.73 -34.62 54.89
N MET A 129 26.59 -35.85 54.37
CA MET A 129 27.12 -36.67 53.25
C MET A 129 26.35 -38.02 53.29
N LEU A 130 26.56 -38.89 52.27
CA LEU A 130 26.27 -40.34 52.17
C LEU A 130 24.83 -40.85 51.91
N GLY A 131 24.70 -41.70 50.86
CA GLY A 131 23.64 -42.71 50.78
C GLY A 131 23.16 -43.05 49.37
N LYS A 132 23.78 -44.06 48.74
CA LYS A 132 23.40 -44.64 47.44
C LYS A 132 21.96 -45.17 47.40
N GLY A 133 21.33 -44.97 46.24
CA GLY A 133 20.49 -45.99 45.60
C GLY A 133 19.00 -45.95 45.92
N LEU A 134 18.22 -45.34 45.03
CA LEU A 134 16.88 -45.78 44.59
C LEU A 134 16.36 -44.80 43.52
N LYS A 135 17.02 -44.84 42.36
CA LYS A 135 16.40 -44.39 41.11
C LYS A 135 15.31 -45.40 40.73
N SER A 136 14.24 -44.88 40.13
CA SER A 136 13.45 -45.55 39.09
C SER A 136 12.00 -45.97 39.40
N ARG A 137 11.27 -45.28 40.29
CA ARG A 137 9.81 -45.53 40.38
C ARG A 137 8.87 -44.33 40.59
N GLU A 138 9.39 -43.11 40.65
CA GLU A 138 8.55 -41.92 40.90
C GLU A 138 8.50 -40.91 39.73
N ARG A 139 9.30 -41.12 38.67
CA ARG A 139 9.37 -40.17 37.54
C ARG A 139 8.30 -40.39 36.46
N GLU A 140 7.51 -41.45 36.55
CA GLU A 140 6.51 -41.80 35.52
C GLU A 140 5.08 -41.35 35.82
N ARG A 141 4.74 -41.00 37.08
CA ARG A 141 3.37 -40.58 37.44
C ARG A 141 3.09 -39.07 37.35
N LYS A 142 4.11 -38.23 37.16
CA LYS A 142 3.96 -36.78 36.96
C LYS A 142 3.96 -36.32 35.49
N GLY A 143 3.99 -37.24 34.53
CA GLY A 143 4.05 -36.94 33.09
C GLY A 143 2.71 -36.82 32.35
N GLN A 144 1.58 -37.19 32.97
CA GLN A 144 0.28 -37.28 32.27
C GLN A 144 -0.72 -36.14 32.56
N HIS A 145 -0.55 -35.36 33.62
CA HIS A 145 -1.46 -34.24 33.93
C HIS A 145 -1.02 -32.88 33.36
N GLY A 146 0.22 -32.74 32.89
CA GLY A 146 0.73 -31.48 32.29
C GLY A 146 0.46 -31.31 30.79
N LYS A 147 0.09 -32.38 30.07
CA LYS A 147 -0.05 -32.35 28.59
C LYS A 147 -1.43 -31.94 28.08
N ARG A 148 -2.47 -31.89 28.92
CA ARG A 148 -3.80 -31.38 28.54
C ARG A 148 -3.97 -29.87 28.72
N PHE A 149 -3.19 -29.24 29.61
CA PHE A 149 -3.27 -27.80 29.82
C PHE A 149 -2.49 -26.97 28.78
N ILE A 150 -1.46 -27.55 28.14
CA ILE A 150 -0.66 -26.86 27.12
C ILE A 150 -1.35 -26.88 25.74
N ARG A 151 -2.21 -27.89 25.46
CA ARG A 151 -2.91 -27.97 24.16
C ARG A 151 -4.10 -27.02 24.04
N ASN A 152 -4.65 -26.54 25.15
CA ASN A 152 -5.75 -25.56 25.17
C ASN A 152 -5.30 -24.10 25.26
N GLN A 153 -4.00 -23.83 25.46
CA GLN A 153 -3.46 -22.47 25.48
C GLN A 153 -3.09 -21.97 24.07
N GLY A 154 -2.76 -22.87 23.14
CA GLY A 154 -2.54 -22.53 21.72
C GLY A 154 -3.81 -22.21 20.93
N MET A 155 -4.98 -22.65 21.41
CA MET A 155 -6.30 -22.38 20.79
C MET A 155 -6.97 -21.10 21.32
N ARG A 156 -6.46 -20.51 22.42
CA ARG A 156 -6.99 -19.26 22.99
C ARG A 156 -6.31 -18.00 22.44
N ASN A 157 -5.10 -18.11 21.89
CA ASN A 157 -4.42 -16.97 21.26
C ASN A 157 -4.89 -16.69 19.82
N ASN A 158 -5.53 -17.65 19.15
CA ASN A 158 -6.06 -17.43 17.79
C ASN A 158 -7.43 -16.74 17.76
N LYS A 159 -8.03 -16.45 18.92
CA LYS A 159 -9.32 -15.72 19.04
C LYS A 159 -9.16 -14.22 19.34
N ASN A 160 -7.92 -13.78 19.58
CA ASN A 160 -7.57 -12.39 19.84
C ASN A 160 -6.69 -11.79 18.73
N GLN A 161 -6.55 -12.46 17.58
CA GLN A 161 -6.07 -11.75 16.39
C GLN A 161 -7.20 -10.80 15.98
N PRO A 162 -6.95 -9.47 15.92
CA PRO A 162 -7.88 -8.58 15.28
C PRO A 162 -8.16 -9.14 13.88
N PRO A 163 -9.42 -9.11 13.41
CA PRO A 163 -9.71 -9.50 12.03
C PRO A 163 -8.77 -8.68 11.12
N ILE A 164 -8.08 -9.37 10.20
CA ILE A 164 -7.30 -8.70 9.16
C ILE A 164 -8.25 -7.68 8.53
N LYS A 165 -7.98 -6.38 8.72
CA LYS A 165 -8.78 -5.32 8.11
C LYS A 165 -8.87 -5.65 6.62
N ASN A 166 -10.09 -5.63 6.07
CA ASN A 166 -10.28 -5.76 4.63
C ASN A 166 -9.41 -4.70 3.96
N ARG A 167 -8.67 -5.11 2.93
CA ARG A 167 -7.83 -4.18 2.19
C ARG A 167 -8.70 -3.38 1.24
N ASP A 168 -8.30 -2.14 1.03
CA ASP A 168 -8.99 -1.23 0.14
C ASP A 168 -8.65 -1.53 -1.32
N ALA A 169 -9.65 -1.41 -2.18
CA ALA A 169 -9.47 -1.50 -3.62
C ALA A 169 -8.78 -0.23 -4.12
N SER A 170 -7.92 -0.37 -5.12
CA SER A 170 -7.27 0.76 -5.81
C SER A 170 -8.27 1.65 -6.56
N VAL A 171 -9.42 1.09 -6.93
CA VAL A 171 -10.51 1.76 -7.63
C VAL A 171 -11.85 1.14 -7.23
N ALA A 172 -12.89 1.97 -7.13
CA ALA A 172 -14.25 1.51 -6.88
C ALA A 172 -14.87 0.98 -8.17
N VAL A 173 -15.13 -0.33 -8.22
CA VAL A 173 -15.78 -0.98 -9.37
C VAL A 173 -17.22 -0.48 -9.48
N ARG A 174 -17.56 0.13 -10.62
CA ARG A 174 -18.91 0.64 -10.88
C ARG A 174 -19.82 -0.43 -11.51
N PRO A 175 -21.16 -0.34 -11.37
CA PRO A 175 -22.08 -1.35 -11.89
C PRO A 175 -22.16 -1.45 -13.42
N ASP A 176 -21.72 -0.41 -14.13
CA ASP A 176 -21.66 -0.32 -15.59
C ASP A 176 -20.40 -0.97 -16.18
N TRP A 177 -19.43 -1.36 -15.35
CA TRP A 177 -18.23 -2.07 -15.80
C TRP A 177 -18.53 -3.53 -16.09
N THR A 178 -18.08 -4.01 -17.25
CA THR A 178 -18.31 -5.39 -17.67
C THR A 178 -17.05 -6.22 -17.46
N THR A 179 -17.15 -7.30 -16.67
CA THR A 179 -16.02 -8.23 -16.48
C THR A 179 -15.77 -9.05 -17.76
N ILE A 180 -14.58 -8.91 -18.35
CA ILE A 180 -14.16 -9.69 -19.51
C ILE A 180 -13.59 -11.04 -19.05
N GLU A 181 -12.60 -11.00 -18.17
CA GLU A 181 -11.94 -12.21 -17.69
C GLU A 181 -11.45 -12.07 -16.24
N GLU A 182 -11.54 -13.17 -15.50
CA GLU A 182 -10.95 -13.34 -14.18
C GLU A 182 -9.81 -14.37 -14.24
N MET A 183 -8.63 -13.98 -13.74
CA MET A 183 -7.44 -14.83 -13.73
C MET A 183 -6.89 -14.95 -12.31
N ASP A 184 -6.86 -16.18 -11.77
CA ASP A 184 -6.24 -16.45 -10.48
C ASP A 184 -4.71 -16.59 -10.59
N PHE A 185 -4.01 -16.34 -9.48
CA PHE A 185 -2.55 -16.42 -9.46
C PHE A 185 -2.01 -17.81 -9.83
N PRO A 186 -2.65 -18.94 -9.44
CA PRO A 186 -2.21 -20.27 -9.88
C PRO A 186 -2.24 -20.50 -11.39
N ARG A 187 -3.21 -19.93 -12.13
CA ARG A 187 -3.22 -19.97 -13.60
C ARG A 187 -2.08 -19.12 -14.18
N LEU A 188 -1.91 -17.89 -13.68
CA LEU A 188 -0.88 -16.96 -14.15
C LEU A 188 0.54 -17.50 -13.92
N ALA A 189 0.78 -18.18 -12.80
CA ALA A 189 2.07 -18.78 -12.47
C ALA A 189 2.49 -19.94 -13.40
N LYS A 190 1.56 -20.48 -14.19
CA LYS A 190 1.83 -21.56 -15.17
C LYS A 190 2.05 -21.05 -16.59
N LEU A 191 1.78 -19.76 -16.84
CA LEU A 191 2.03 -19.15 -18.14
C LEU A 191 3.54 -19.12 -18.42
N SER A 192 3.90 -19.25 -19.69
CA SER A 192 5.28 -19.21 -20.12
C SER A 192 5.36 -18.80 -21.59
N LEU A 193 6.24 -17.86 -21.90
CA LEU A 193 6.63 -17.49 -23.24
C LEU A 193 8.16 -17.57 -23.35
N PRO A 194 8.71 -18.73 -23.73
CA PRO A 194 10.15 -18.90 -23.88
C PRO A 194 10.66 -18.28 -25.19
N ASN A 195 11.99 -18.10 -25.29
CA ASN A 195 12.69 -17.63 -26.49
C ASN A 195 12.36 -16.21 -26.94
N VAL A 196 11.96 -15.33 -26.02
CA VAL A 196 11.90 -13.88 -26.30
C VAL A 196 13.32 -13.39 -26.56
N LYS A 197 13.53 -12.74 -27.71
CA LYS A 197 14.84 -12.22 -28.12
C LYS A 197 15.25 -11.02 -27.26
N GLU A 198 16.53 -10.69 -27.28
CA GLU A 198 17.00 -9.41 -26.74
C GLU A 198 16.35 -8.24 -27.46
N ALA A 199 16.17 -7.13 -26.74
CA ALA A 199 15.50 -5.95 -27.26
C ALA A 199 16.39 -5.17 -28.22
N ASP A 200 15.78 -4.62 -29.27
CA ASP A 200 16.41 -3.63 -30.12
C ASP A 200 16.21 -2.22 -29.54
N ASP A 201 17.30 -1.45 -29.38
CA ASP A 201 17.22 -0.06 -28.93
C ASP A 201 16.78 0.84 -30.09
N THR A 202 15.65 1.53 -29.93
CA THR A 202 15.11 2.44 -30.95
C THR A 202 15.57 3.88 -30.73
N LEU A 203 15.53 4.35 -29.48
CA LEU A 203 15.97 5.68 -29.10
C LEU A 203 16.53 5.66 -27.68
N CYS A 204 17.60 6.42 -27.46
CA CYS A 204 18.15 6.67 -26.13
C CYS A 204 18.20 8.18 -25.88
N CYS A 205 17.67 8.62 -24.75
CA CYS A 205 17.59 10.04 -24.42
C CYS A 205 17.88 10.31 -22.93
N GLY A 206 18.24 11.55 -22.62
CA GLY A 206 18.56 11.99 -21.27
C GLY A 206 20.06 11.99 -20.94
N SER A 207 20.37 12.15 -19.67
CA SER A 207 21.74 12.28 -19.19
C SER A 207 21.92 11.65 -17.81
N LEU A 208 23.04 10.95 -17.64
CA LEU A 208 23.34 10.18 -16.44
C LEU A 208 24.56 10.76 -15.73
N GLU A 209 24.48 10.89 -14.41
CA GLU A 209 25.63 11.16 -13.56
C GLU A 209 26.41 9.88 -13.28
N TYR A 210 27.70 10.06 -12.94
CA TYR A 210 28.56 8.95 -12.55
C TYR A 210 28.32 8.57 -11.09
N TYR A 211 28.22 7.27 -10.84
CA TYR A 211 28.12 6.71 -9.50
C TYR A 211 29.40 6.97 -8.69
N ASP A 212 29.21 7.42 -7.45
CA ASP A 212 30.32 7.60 -6.51
C ASP A 212 30.64 6.28 -5.78
N LYS A 213 31.71 5.62 -6.24
CA LYS A 213 32.24 4.38 -5.62
C LYS A 213 32.64 4.56 -4.15
N THR A 214 32.76 5.79 -3.61
CA THR A 214 33.01 5.95 -2.17
C THR A 214 31.85 5.44 -1.31
N TYR A 215 30.62 5.40 -1.84
CA TYR A 215 29.46 4.85 -1.14
C TYR A 215 29.51 3.33 -0.99
N ASP A 216 30.28 2.61 -1.81
CA ASP A 216 30.49 1.16 -1.64
C ASP A 216 31.30 0.82 -0.37
N ARG A 217 31.98 1.81 0.23
CA ARG A 217 32.72 1.66 1.50
C ARG A 217 31.89 2.01 2.74
N VAL A 218 30.66 2.49 2.56
CA VAL A 218 29.72 2.76 3.67
C VAL A 218 29.31 1.43 4.30
N ASN A 219 29.35 1.39 5.63
CA ASN A 219 28.98 0.23 6.44
C ASN A 219 28.34 0.69 7.75
N VAL A 220 27.81 -0.22 8.56
CA VAL A 220 27.06 0.15 9.79
C VAL A 220 27.89 0.91 10.82
N LYS A 221 29.23 0.86 10.75
CA LYS A 221 30.12 1.61 11.65
C LYS A 221 30.51 2.98 11.10
N ASN A 222 30.39 3.17 9.79
CA ASN A 222 30.68 4.41 9.08
C ASN A 222 29.46 4.77 8.20
N GLU A 223 28.32 4.93 8.86
CA GLU A 223 27.06 5.31 8.22
C GLU A 223 27.12 6.75 7.71
N LYS A 224 26.39 7.05 6.63
CA LYS A 224 26.26 8.41 6.10
C LYS A 224 24.81 8.90 6.28
N PRO A 225 24.58 10.13 6.75
CA PRO A 225 23.23 10.71 6.77
C PRO A 225 22.65 10.77 5.36
N LEU A 226 21.37 10.39 5.20
CA LEU A 226 20.63 10.64 3.97
C LEU A 226 20.31 12.13 3.91
N GLN A 227 20.61 12.75 2.78
CA GLN A 227 20.39 14.17 2.52
C GLN A 227 19.12 14.33 1.68
N ARG A 228 18.36 15.39 1.95
CA ARG A 228 17.26 15.80 1.09
C ARG A 228 17.86 16.46 -0.15
N ILE A 229 17.56 15.91 -1.32
CA ILE A 229 18.01 16.42 -2.61
C ILE A 229 16.79 16.92 -3.35
N ASP A 230 16.85 18.17 -3.78
CA ASP A 230 15.77 18.82 -4.50
C ASP A 230 16.03 18.68 -6.00
N ARG A 231 15.40 17.66 -6.60
CA ARG A 231 15.45 17.42 -8.04
C ARG A 231 14.07 17.03 -8.56
N VAL A 232 13.81 17.38 -9.81
CA VAL A 232 12.55 17.04 -10.49
C VAL A 232 12.60 15.57 -10.95
N PHE A 233 11.60 14.79 -10.55
CA PHE A 233 11.41 13.40 -10.98
C PHE A 233 10.16 13.33 -11.85
N HIS A 234 10.33 13.03 -13.13
CA HIS A 234 9.23 12.89 -14.07
C HIS A 234 8.61 11.49 -14.00
N THR A 235 7.33 11.41 -13.66
CA THR A 235 6.55 10.17 -13.60
C THR A 235 5.52 10.07 -14.73
N VAL A 236 5.88 10.52 -15.94
CA VAL A 236 4.98 10.62 -17.10
C VAL A 236 4.45 9.24 -17.55
N THR A 237 3.14 9.12 -17.81
CA THR A 237 2.51 7.89 -18.33
C THR A 237 2.84 7.65 -19.82
N THR A 238 2.29 6.58 -20.42
CA THR A 238 2.59 6.15 -21.79
C THR A 238 2.00 7.09 -22.84
N THR A 239 0.74 7.51 -22.70
CA THR A 239 0.04 8.40 -23.65
C THR A 239 0.61 9.82 -23.69
N ASP A 240 1.09 10.32 -22.55
CA ASP A 240 1.64 11.67 -22.44
C ASP A 240 3.08 11.77 -22.97
N ASP A 241 3.74 10.62 -23.12
CA ASP A 241 5.09 10.56 -23.63
C ASP A 241 5.17 10.97 -25.11
N PRO A 242 5.85 12.09 -25.43
CA PRO A 242 5.94 12.58 -26.81
C PRO A 242 6.75 11.65 -27.72
N VAL A 243 7.70 10.89 -27.17
CA VAL A 243 8.49 9.93 -27.94
C VAL A 243 7.65 8.71 -28.27
N ILE A 244 6.87 8.18 -27.32
CA ILE A 244 5.95 7.06 -27.58
C ILE A 244 4.89 7.47 -28.61
N ARG A 245 4.32 8.67 -28.52
CA ARG A 245 3.38 9.19 -29.53
C ARG A 245 3.99 9.32 -30.93
N LYS A 246 5.29 9.58 -31.02
CA LYS A 246 6.01 9.61 -32.30
C LYS A 246 6.28 8.20 -32.81
N LEU A 247 6.79 7.31 -31.96
CA LEU A 247 7.07 5.91 -32.28
C LEU A 247 5.80 5.16 -32.67
N SER A 248 4.66 5.51 -32.06
CA SER A 248 3.40 4.84 -32.35
C SER A 248 2.91 5.04 -33.78
N LYS A 249 3.40 6.06 -34.48
CA LYS A 249 3.08 6.30 -35.90
C LYS A 249 3.91 5.43 -36.85
N THR A 250 5.05 4.92 -36.39
CA THR A 250 6.05 4.25 -37.24
C THR A 250 6.23 2.77 -36.92
N GLU A 251 6.25 2.40 -35.64
CA GLU A 251 6.60 1.04 -35.20
C GLU A 251 5.84 0.61 -33.95
N GLY A 252 5.66 -0.71 -33.79
CA GLY A 252 5.03 -1.32 -32.62
C GLY A 252 3.52 -1.42 -32.71
N ASN A 253 2.96 -2.20 -31.79
CA ASN A 253 1.53 -2.25 -31.54
C ASN A 253 1.17 -2.34 -30.06
N VAL A 254 2.14 -2.50 -29.17
CA VAL A 254 1.93 -2.43 -27.73
C VAL A 254 2.91 -1.42 -27.15
N TYR A 255 2.43 -0.45 -26.39
CA TYR A 255 3.22 0.61 -25.78
C TYR A 255 3.02 0.63 -24.27
N ALA A 256 4.11 0.73 -23.53
CA ALA A 256 4.09 0.79 -22.07
C ALA A 256 5.35 1.46 -21.50
N THR A 257 5.33 1.76 -20.21
CA THR A 257 6.52 2.06 -19.41
C THR A 257 6.97 0.85 -18.61
N ASP A 258 8.25 0.81 -18.23
CA ASP A 258 8.82 -0.28 -17.43
C ASP A 258 8.15 -0.45 -16.07
N ALA A 259 7.70 0.61 -15.41
CA ALA A 259 6.93 0.56 -14.16
C ALA A 259 5.60 -0.20 -14.32
N ILE A 260 4.89 0.06 -15.43
CA ILE A 260 3.63 -0.60 -15.78
C ILE A 260 3.89 -2.07 -16.12
N LEU A 261 4.86 -2.35 -17.00
CA LEU A 261 5.21 -3.73 -17.34
C LEU A 261 5.70 -4.53 -16.15
N ALA A 262 6.53 -3.94 -15.28
CA ALA A 262 7.03 -4.61 -14.08
C ALA A 262 5.88 -5.00 -13.13
N THR A 263 4.84 -4.18 -13.05
CA THR A 263 3.63 -4.47 -12.26
C THR A 263 2.84 -5.63 -12.85
N LEU A 264 2.65 -5.67 -14.18
CA LEU A 264 1.98 -6.79 -14.86
C LEU A 264 2.79 -8.09 -14.77
N MET A 265 4.09 -8.04 -15.05
CA MET A 265 4.99 -9.19 -15.03
C MET A 265 5.13 -9.81 -13.64
N CYS A 266 5.05 -9.01 -12.58
CA CYS A 266 5.19 -9.45 -11.19
C CYS A 266 3.85 -9.58 -10.45
N CYS A 267 2.72 -9.57 -11.16
CA CYS A 267 1.38 -9.50 -10.56
C CYS A 267 1.11 -10.59 -9.51
N THR A 268 1.65 -11.79 -9.71
CA THR A 268 1.49 -12.97 -8.84
C THR A 268 2.12 -12.82 -7.45
N ARG A 269 2.98 -11.81 -7.25
CA ARG A 269 3.60 -11.48 -5.96
C ARG A 269 2.91 -10.33 -5.24
N SER A 270 2.00 -9.63 -5.91
CA SER A 270 1.31 -8.47 -5.32
C SER A 270 0.33 -8.92 -4.23
N ASN A 271 0.23 -8.14 -3.15
CA ASN A 271 -0.74 -8.30 -2.06
C ASN A 271 -1.70 -7.10 -1.97
N TYR A 272 -1.21 -5.87 -2.17
CA TYR A 272 -2.07 -4.68 -2.27
C TYR A 272 -2.70 -4.56 -3.65
N SER A 273 -3.87 -3.89 -3.72
CA SER A 273 -4.59 -3.61 -4.96
C SER A 273 -3.83 -2.59 -5.80
N TRP A 274 -3.90 -2.76 -7.11
CA TRP A 274 -3.37 -1.85 -8.12
C TRP A 274 -4.25 -2.00 -9.36
N ASP A 275 -4.26 -0.97 -10.20
CA ASP A 275 -4.98 -0.94 -11.46
C ASP A 275 -4.14 -0.29 -12.56
N ILE A 276 -4.36 -0.71 -13.80
CA ILE A 276 -3.70 -0.21 -15.02
C ILE A 276 -4.78 -0.06 -16.08
N VAL A 277 -4.81 1.10 -16.72
CA VAL A 277 -5.71 1.43 -17.83
C VAL A 277 -5.09 0.91 -19.13
N ILE A 278 -5.91 0.37 -20.02
CA ILE A 278 -5.47 -0.12 -21.32
C ILE A 278 -6.37 0.51 -22.39
N ASP A 279 -5.81 1.39 -23.20
CA ASP A 279 -6.51 2.01 -24.32
C ASP A 279 -6.22 1.23 -25.60
N LYS A 280 -7.26 0.68 -26.22
CA LYS A 280 -7.18 0.00 -27.52
C LYS A 280 -7.70 0.90 -28.63
N ILE A 281 -6.81 1.22 -29.57
CA ILE A 281 -7.12 2.06 -30.75
C ILE A 281 -6.66 1.32 -32.00
N GLY A 282 -7.61 0.76 -32.76
CA GLY A 282 -7.32 -0.16 -33.86
C GLY A 282 -6.50 -1.37 -33.40
N ASP A 283 -5.38 -1.60 -34.05
CA ASP A 283 -4.45 -2.69 -33.72
C ASP A 283 -3.40 -2.29 -32.67
N LYS A 284 -3.57 -1.16 -31.97
CA LYS A 284 -2.60 -0.65 -30.99
C LYS A 284 -3.16 -0.66 -29.58
N LEU A 285 -2.30 -1.03 -28.62
CA LEU A 285 -2.57 -1.00 -27.19
C LEU A 285 -1.63 -0.03 -26.49
N PHE A 286 -2.19 0.86 -25.68
CA PHE A 286 -1.45 1.74 -24.78
C PHE A 286 -1.79 1.32 -23.35
N PHE A 287 -0.77 0.94 -22.58
CA PHE A 287 -0.93 0.65 -21.16
C PHE A 287 -0.55 1.88 -20.36
N ASP A 288 -1.50 2.44 -19.64
CA ASP A 288 -1.36 3.67 -18.89
C ASP A 288 -1.65 3.47 -17.40
N LYS A 289 -1.05 4.35 -16.60
CA LYS A 289 -1.39 4.49 -15.18
C LYS A 289 -2.24 5.75 -15.01
N ARG A 290 -3.03 5.79 -13.94
CA ARG A 290 -3.81 6.98 -13.58
C ARG A 290 -2.94 7.97 -12.79
N ASP A 291 -2.98 9.25 -13.16
CA ASP A 291 -2.10 10.28 -12.60
C ASP A 291 -2.39 10.61 -11.13
N ASN A 292 -3.63 10.41 -10.66
CA ASN A 292 -4.06 10.71 -9.29
C ASN A 292 -3.99 9.51 -8.33
N THR A 293 -3.12 8.53 -8.59
CA THR A 293 -3.05 7.29 -7.81
C THR A 293 -1.75 7.09 -7.06
N GLU A 294 -1.78 6.17 -6.10
CA GLU A 294 -0.59 5.71 -5.37
C GLU A 294 0.30 4.73 -6.18
N PHE A 295 0.13 4.65 -7.51
CA PHE A 295 0.82 3.67 -8.36
C PHE A 295 2.35 3.76 -8.26
N ASP A 296 2.88 4.99 -8.21
CA ASP A 296 4.32 5.25 -8.10
C ASP A 296 4.87 5.07 -6.67
N LEU A 297 3.99 4.92 -5.67
CA LEU A 297 4.43 4.75 -4.29
C LEU A 297 5.01 3.35 -4.06
N LEU A 298 6.13 3.31 -3.36
CA LEU A 298 6.82 2.07 -3.02
C LEU A 298 6.19 1.41 -1.78
N THR A 299 5.59 0.24 -1.95
CA THR A 299 5.00 -0.51 -0.84
C THR A 299 6.07 -0.96 0.18
N VAL A 300 5.68 -1.04 1.46
CA VAL A 300 6.58 -1.43 2.56
C VAL A 300 5.97 -2.58 3.35
N ASN A 301 6.73 -3.67 3.51
CA ASN A 301 6.30 -4.88 4.20
C ASN A 301 5.00 -5.47 3.63
N GLU A 302 4.73 -5.27 2.33
CA GLU A 302 3.50 -5.72 1.66
C GLU A 302 3.27 -7.24 1.77
N THR A 303 4.33 -8.03 1.67
CA THR A 303 4.27 -9.50 1.63
C THR A 303 4.76 -10.13 2.93
N SER A 304 4.83 -9.36 4.02
CA SER A 304 5.08 -9.92 5.34
C SER A 304 3.90 -10.79 5.80
N VAL A 305 4.14 -11.63 6.82
CA VAL A 305 3.08 -12.45 7.43
C VAL A 305 1.97 -11.58 8.00
N GLU A 306 2.36 -10.47 8.63
CA GLU A 306 1.48 -9.43 9.14
C GLU A 306 1.92 -8.09 8.52
N PRO A 307 1.27 -7.64 7.44
CA PRO A 307 1.53 -6.31 6.86
C PRO A 307 1.16 -5.20 7.84
N PRO A 308 1.73 -3.99 7.71
CA PRO A 308 1.35 -2.86 8.56
C PRO A 308 -0.16 -2.59 8.50
N GLN A 309 -0.80 -2.40 9.67
CA GLN A 309 -2.26 -2.14 9.79
C GLN A 309 -2.59 -0.87 10.59
N ASP A 310 -1.57 -0.07 10.91
CA ASP A 310 -1.73 1.17 11.65
C ASP A 310 -2.57 2.19 10.86
N ASP A 311 -3.40 2.95 11.57
CA ASP A 311 -4.29 3.96 10.99
C ASP A 311 -3.52 5.19 10.45
N GLY A 312 -4.16 5.99 9.59
CA GLY A 312 -3.54 7.07 8.81
C GLY A 312 -2.73 8.10 9.61
N ASN A 313 -3.09 8.34 10.88
CA ASN A 313 -2.37 9.26 11.78
C ASN A 313 -1.07 8.67 12.35
N SER A 314 -0.86 7.36 12.25
CA SER A 314 0.39 6.71 12.66
C SER A 314 1.48 6.95 11.62
N LEU A 315 2.71 7.24 12.08
CA LEU A 315 3.87 7.29 11.20
C LEU A 315 4.17 5.96 10.49
N ASN A 316 3.60 4.85 10.98
CA ASN A 316 3.80 3.52 10.43
C ASN A 316 2.55 2.99 9.70
N SER A 317 1.60 3.88 9.34
CA SER A 317 0.52 3.51 8.43
C SER A 317 1.07 3.10 7.06
N PRO A 318 0.41 2.18 6.32
CA PRO A 318 0.89 1.73 5.02
C PRO A 318 1.18 2.89 4.05
N ARG A 319 0.29 3.90 4.01
CA ARG A 319 0.44 5.09 3.16
C ARG A 319 1.64 5.95 3.58
N ASN A 320 1.81 6.24 4.87
CA ASN A 320 2.93 7.05 5.35
C ASN A 320 4.28 6.34 5.14
N LEU A 321 4.32 5.02 5.33
CA LEU A 321 5.50 4.22 5.04
C LEU A 321 5.83 4.21 3.53
N ALA A 322 4.82 4.18 2.67
CA ALA A 322 5.02 4.21 1.22
C ALA A 322 5.54 5.58 0.75
N LEU A 323 4.99 6.67 1.29
CA LEU A 323 5.50 8.03 1.06
C LEU A 323 6.95 8.18 1.51
N GLU A 324 7.26 7.72 2.72
CA GLU A 324 8.63 7.74 3.26
C GLU A 324 9.59 6.89 2.40
N ALA A 325 9.20 5.68 2.00
CA ALA A 325 10.04 4.81 1.18
C ALA A 325 10.33 5.41 -0.19
N THR A 326 9.33 6.06 -0.81
CA THR A 326 9.47 6.74 -2.10
C THR A 326 10.40 7.95 -1.96
N PHE A 327 10.23 8.75 -0.92
CA PHE A 327 11.13 9.85 -0.58
C PHE A 327 12.58 9.38 -0.36
N ILE A 328 12.78 8.30 0.40
CA ILE A 328 14.09 7.69 0.61
C ILE A 328 14.71 7.26 -0.71
N ASN A 329 13.92 6.61 -1.59
CA ASN A 329 14.39 6.11 -2.87
C ASN A 329 14.83 7.25 -3.81
N HIS A 330 14.03 8.31 -3.91
CA HIS A 330 14.36 9.51 -4.67
C HIS A 330 15.67 10.14 -4.18
N ASN A 331 15.79 10.42 -2.88
CA ASN A 331 17.00 11.03 -2.33
C ASN A 331 18.23 10.14 -2.48
N PHE A 332 18.11 8.85 -2.17
CA PHE A 332 19.23 7.92 -2.27
C PHE A 332 19.73 7.79 -3.71
N SER A 333 18.82 7.72 -4.70
CA SER A 333 19.18 7.59 -6.11
C SER A 333 20.10 8.71 -6.60
N GLN A 334 19.93 9.93 -6.08
CA GLN A 334 20.72 11.10 -6.48
C GLN A 334 21.93 11.31 -5.56
N GLN A 335 21.82 10.99 -4.27
CA GLN A 335 22.89 11.25 -3.28
C GLN A 335 24.15 10.43 -3.52
N VAL A 336 23.99 9.22 -4.07
CA VAL A 336 25.13 8.33 -4.38
C VAL A 336 25.83 8.67 -5.69
N LEU A 337 25.42 9.75 -6.35
CA LEU A 337 25.97 10.22 -7.61
C LEU A 337 26.91 11.40 -7.39
N LYS A 338 27.70 11.68 -8.42
CA LYS A 338 28.62 12.80 -8.45
C LYS A 338 27.99 13.99 -9.19
N THR A 339 27.25 14.81 -8.44
CA THR A 339 26.51 15.98 -8.96
C THR A 339 27.39 17.02 -9.68
N ASN A 340 28.64 17.18 -9.27
CA ASN A 340 29.53 18.23 -9.80
C ASN A 340 30.49 17.74 -10.91
N GLU A 341 30.29 16.53 -11.45
CA GLU A 341 31.08 15.99 -12.55
C GLU A 341 30.30 16.00 -13.87
N ALA A 342 31.01 15.86 -14.99
CA ALA A 342 30.39 15.81 -16.31
C ALA A 342 29.45 14.60 -16.44
N ARG A 343 28.20 14.85 -16.84
CA ARG A 343 27.21 13.80 -17.11
C ARG A 343 27.54 13.05 -18.40
N PHE A 344 27.27 11.75 -18.42
CA PHE A 344 27.16 10.96 -19.63
C PHE A 344 25.88 11.36 -20.37
N LYS A 345 25.99 11.82 -21.62
CA LYS A 345 24.85 12.28 -22.42
C LYS A 345 24.53 11.27 -23.51
N PHE A 346 23.25 10.94 -23.67
CA PHE A 346 22.77 10.21 -24.83
C PHE A 346 22.64 11.12 -26.06
N SER A 347 22.25 10.55 -27.19
CA SER A 347 22.06 11.27 -28.45
C SER A 347 21.01 12.37 -28.36
N GLU A 348 19.92 12.10 -27.65
CA GLU A 348 18.80 13.03 -27.47
C GLU A 348 18.73 13.54 -26.01
N PRO A 349 18.26 14.78 -25.79
CA PRO A 349 18.01 15.30 -24.44
C PRO A 349 16.80 14.61 -23.79
N ASN A 350 16.61 14.80 -22.48
CA ASN A 350 15.42 14.29 -21.80
C ASN A 350 14.15 14.94 -22.42
N PRO A 351 13.18 14.13 -22.90
CA PRO A 351 12.02 14.62 -23.65
C PRO A 351 10.96 15.31 -22.78
N PHE A 352 11.11 15.30 -21.45
CA PHE A 352 10.15 15.85 -20.50
C PHE A 352 10.54 17.22 -19.94
N ILE A 353 11.73 17.71 -20.28
CA ILE A 353 12.21 19.00 -19.77
C ILE A 353 11.58 20.12 -20.58
N THR A 354 10.93 21.05 -19.89
CA THR A 354 10.60 22.38 -20.42
C THR A 354 11.61 23.42 -19.91
N ASP A 355 11.85 24.50 -20.66
CA ASP A 355 12.87 25.52 -20.37
C ASP A 355 12.72 26.21 -18.99
N GLU A 356 11.60 25.99 -18.29
CA GLU A 356 11.25 26.58 -16.99
C GLU A 356 11.47 25.64 -15.79
N GLU A 357 11.86 24.38 -16.00
CA GLU A 357 12.00 23.41 -14.90
C GLU A 357 13.35 23.50 -14.16
N GLY A 358 13.31 23.24 -12.86
CA GLY A 358 14.49 23.20 -11.98
C GLY A 358 15.49 22.08 -12.32
N GLU A 359 16.43 21.79 -11.42
CA GLU A 359 17.45 20.78 -11.68
C GLU A 359 16.84 19.37 -11.77
N VAL A 360 16.93 18.75 -12.95
CA VAL A 360 16.34 17.43 -13.21
C VAL A 360 17.19 16.30 -12.64
N ALA A 361 16.53 15.26 -12.14
CA ALA A 361 17.16 14.02 -11.68
C ALA A 361 18.08 13.42 -12.75
N SER A 362 19.15 12.75 -12.31
CA SER A 362 19.94 11.88 -13.18
C SER A 362 19.07 10.71 -13.59
N VAL A 363 18.64 10.72 -14.86
CA VAL A 363 17.84 9.67 -15.47
C VAL A 363 18.06 9.68 -16.98
N ALA A 364 18.07 8.49 -17.57
CA ALA A 364 18.01 8.33 -19.01
C ALA A 364 16.94 7.33 -19.39
N TYR A 365 16.26 7.62 -20.49
CA TYR A 365 15.21 6.78 -21.02
C TYR A 365 15.70 6.07 -22.28
N ARG A 366 15.44 4.78 -22.33
CA ARG A 366 15.78 3.92 -23.45
C ARG A 366 14.50 3.28 -23.96
N TYR A 367 14.14 3.59 -25.20
CA TYR A 367 12.97 3.02 -25.87
C TYR A 367 13.41 1.75 -26.57
N ARG A 368 12.91 0.62 -26.08
CA ARG A 368 13.34 -0.70 -26.52
C ARG A 368 12.18 -1.45 -27.15
N LYS A 369 12.49 -2.26 -28.16
CA LYS A 369 11.53 -3.02 -28.94
C LYS A 369 11.75 -4.52 -28.74
N TRP A 370 10.67 -5.26 -28.49
CA TRP A 370 10.66 -6.72 -28.45
C TRP A 370 9.63 -7.29 -29.41
N ASP A 371 10.03 -8.31 -30.17
CA ASP A 371 9.11 -9.17 -30.90
C ASP A 371 8.67 -10.32 -29.97
N LEU A 372 7.39 -10.30 -29.59
CA LEU A 372 6.79 -11.33 -28.73
C LEU A 372 6.16 -12.47 -29.54
N GLY A 373 6.29 -12.46 -30.87
CA GLY A 373 5.72 -13.43 -31.80
C GLY A 373 4.24 -13.16 -32.10
N GLY A 374 3.69 -13.84 -33.11
CA GLY A 374 2.27 -13.71 -33.48
C GLY A 374 1.84 -12.28 -33.85
N GLY A 375 2.76 -11.49 -34.41
CA GLY A 375 2.52 -10.11 -34.81
C GLY A 375 2.54 -9.08 -33.68
N VAL A 376 2.87 -9.47 -32.45
CA VAL A 376 2.94 -8.55 -31.30
C VAL A 376 4.35 -7.98 -31.16
N VAL A 377 4.46 -6.67 -31.30
CA VAL A 377 5.69 -5.89 -31.18
C VAL A 377 5.53 -4.88 -30.05
N LEU A 378 6.18 -5.16 -28.93
CA LEU A 378 6.20 -4.33 -27.74
C LEU A 378 7.25 -3.23 -27.88
N VAL A 379 6.86 -1.99 -27.56
CA VAL A 379 7.76 -0.86 -27.35
C VAL A 379 7.63 -0.43 -25.89
N CYS A 380 8.72 -0.50 -25.14
CA CYS A 380 8.75 -0.08 -23.74
C CYS A 380 9.72 1.09 -23.57
N ARG A 381 9.31 2.12 -22.81
CA ARG A 381 10.25 3.08 -22.22
C ARG A 381 10.87 2.45 -20.97
N CYS A 382 12.18 2.28 -20.97
CA CYS A 382 12.94 1.79 -19.83
C CYS A 382 13.85 2.87 -19.27
N GLU A 383 14.22 2.77 -17.99
CA GLU A 383 15.06 3.76 -17.31
C GLU A 383 16.42 3.22 -16.84
N HIS A 384 17.44 4.08 -16.90
CA HIS A 384 18.68 3.93 -16.15
C HIS A 384 18.85 5.13 -15.21
N ASP A 385 19.39 4.88 -14.02
CA ASP A 385 19.55 5.92 -13.00
C ASP A 385 20.94 6.58 -13.05
N ALA A 386 21.98 5.82 -13.41
CA ALA A 386 23.35 6.32 -13.47
C ALA A 386 24.27 5.46 -14.36
N VAL A 387 25.52 5.92 -14.51
CA VAL A 387 26.61 5.17 -15.11
C VAL A 387 27.76 4.94 -14.13
N MET A 388 28.53 3.88 -14.32
CA MET A 388 29.80 3.69 -13.63
C MET A 388 30.87 3.16 -14.56
N THR A 389 32.13 3.55 -14.34
CA THR A 389 33.26 2.99 -15.07
C THR A 389 33.59 1.60 -14.52
N GLY A 390 33.47 0.57 -15.35
CA GLY A 390 33.84 -0.81 -15.05
C GLY A 390 35.34 -1.00 -14.85
N PRO A 391 35.78 -2.19 -14.41
CA PRO A 391 37.20 -2.47 -14.15
C PRO A 391 38.11 -2.29 -15.38
N ASN A 392 37.56 -2.52 -16.58
CA ASN A 392 38.28 -2.43 -17.85
C ASN A 392 38.16 -1.05 -18.54
N GLY A 393 37.57 -0.06 -17.86
CA GLY A 393 37.29 1.26 -18.45
C GLY A 393 36.00 1.34 -19.27
N GLU A 394 35.24 0.24 -19.37
CA GLU A 394 33.93 0.22 -20.02
C GLU A 394 32.88 1.01 -19.22
N THR A 395 31.92 1.62 -19.91
CA THR A 395 30.78 2.26 -19.25
C THR A 395 29.73 1.20 -18.93
N GLN A 396 29.35 1.09 -17.66
CA GLN A 396 28.29 0.20 -17.20
C GLN A 396 27.08 1.03 -16.77
N PHE A 397 25.90 0.65 -17.24
CA PHE A 397 24.62 1.27 -16.86
C PHE A 397 24.07 0.63 -15.61
N ILE A 398 23.57 1.45 -14.68
CA ILE A 398 23.11 0.95 -13.39
C ILE A 398 21.71 1.44 -13.05
N THR A 399 20.93 0.54 -12.45
CA THR A 399 19.66 0.85 -11.79
C THR A 399 19.90 0.96 -10.28
N ILE A 400 19.47 2.03 -9.64
CA ILE A 400 19.69 2.34 -8.23
C ILE A 400 18.35 2.38 -7.50
N LYS A 401 18.18 1.51 -6.51
CA LYS A 401 16.97 1.49 -5.67
C LYS A 401 17.36 1.40 -4.19
N ALA A 402 16.49 1.84 -3.28
CA ALA A 402 16.75 1.89 -1.85
C ALA A 402 15.79 0.99 -1.07
N LEU A 403 16.34 0.03 -0.32
CA LEU A 403 15.62 -0.68 0.73
C LEU A 403 15.56 0.20 1.98
N ASN A 404 14.42 0.18 2.66
CA ASN A 404 14.17 0.99 3.85
C ASN A 404 13.84 0.14 5.09
N GLU A 405 14.50 0.41 6.22
CA GLU A 405 14.18 -0.11 7.55
C GLU A 405 13.52 0.99 8.39
N TRP A 406 12.29 0.74 8.86
CA TRP A 406 11.52 1.65 9.71
C TRP A 406 11.65 1.25 11.19
N ASP A 407 10.89 0.25 11.65
CA ASP A 407 10.99 -0.34 12.98
C ASP A 407 11.11 -1.88 12.86
N SER A 408 12.31 -2.40 13.10
CA SER A 408 12.61 -3.84 13.00
C SER A 408 11.86 -4.68 14.04
N LYS A 409 11.49 -4.12 15.19
CA LYS A 409 10.76 -4.84 16.23
C LYS A 409 9.28 -4.97 15.89
N LEU A 410 8.67 -3.90 15.39
CA LEU A 410 7.26 -3.90 14.98
C LEU A 410 7.06 -4.68 13.68
N SER A 411 7.97 -4.57 12.72
CA SER A 411 7.91 -5.34 11.47
C SER A 411 8.20 -6.84 11.62
N GLY A 412 8.64 -7.29 12.81
CA GLY A 412 9.15 -8.65 13.02
C GLY A 412 10.40 -8.96 12.18
N GLY A 413 11.15 -7.92 11.81
CA GLY A 413 12.32 -7.99 10.96
C GLY A 413 13.63 -8.18 11.73
N VAL A 414 14.71 -8.32 10.98
CA VAL A 414 16.07 -8.39 11.50
C VAL A 414 16.63 -6.98 11.63
N GLU A 415 17.23 -6.62 12.76
CA GLU A 415 17.81 -5.28 12.97
C GLU A 415 19.10 -5.09 12.15
N TRP A 416 19.08 -4.15 11.20
CA TRP A 416 20.15 -4.00 10.20
C TRP A 416 21.49 -3.56 10.82
N ARG A 417 21.46 -2.61 11.76
CA ARG A 417 22.69 -2.11 12.42
C ARG A 417 23.50 -3.21 13.11
N GLN A 418 22.86 -4.29 13.55
CA GLN A 418 23.53 -5.43 14.17
C GLN A 418 23.95 -6.50 13.18
N LYS A 419 23.23 -6.64 12.05
CA LYS A 419 23.28 -7.84 11.20
C LYS A 419 23.77 -7.60 9.79
N LEU A 420 23.78 -6.37 9.28
CA LEU A 420 24.14 -6.10 7.89
C LEU A 420 25.61 -6.44 7.56
N ASP A 421 26.52 -6.24 8.52
CA ASP A 421 27.94 -6.55 8.37
C ASP A 421 28.27 -8.04 8.53
N THR A 422 27.55 -8.75 9.41
CA THR A 422 27.87 -10.14 9.77
C THR A 422 26.98 -11.18 9.11
N GLN A 423 25.73 -10.80 8.79
CA GLN A 423 24.66 -11.69 8.31
C GLN A 423 23.89 -11.03 7.16
N ARG A 424 24.64 -10.45 6.21
CA ARG A 424 24.10 -9.74 5.05
C ARG A 424 23.03 -10.52 4.28
N GLY A 425 23.29 -11.82 4.04
CA GLY A 425 22.34 -12.70 3.36
C GLY A 425 21.03 -12.92 4.16
N ALA A 426 21.09 -12.89 5.49
CA ALA A 426 19.89 -13.02 6.33
C ALA A 426 19.02 -11.75 6.28
N VAL A 427 19.65 -10.57 6.24
CA VAL A 427 18.94 -9.30 6.03
C VAL A 427 18.25 -9.30 4.66
N LEU A 428 18.98 -9.63 3.59
CA LEU A 428 18.41 -9.71 2.25
C LEU A 428 17.28 -10.74 2.17
N ALA A 429 17.43 -11.93 2.74
CA ALA A 429 16.38 -12.96 2.75
C ALA A 429 15.12 -12.48 3.49
N ASN A 430 15.26 -11.72 4.59
CA ASN A 430 14.12 -11.11 5.26
C ASN A 430 13.42 -10.06 4.38
N GLU A 431 14.19 -9.21 3.70
CA GLU A 431 13.64 -8.22 2.77
C GLU A 431 12.95 -8.87 1.57
N LEU A 432 13.53 -9.91 1.00
CA LEU A 432 12.93 -10.67 -0.10
C LEU A 432 11.59 -11.30 0.29
N ARG A 433 11.45 -11.72 1.56
CA ARG A 433 10.19 -12.26 2.07
C ARG A 433 9.14 -11.17 2.30
N ASN A 434 9.53 -10.04 2.90
CA ASN A 434 8.59 -9.00 3.32
C ASN A 434 8.23 -8.00 2.20
N ASN A 435 9.08 -7.86 1.19
CA ASN A 435 8.96 -6.90 0.10
C ASN A 435 9.03 -7.58 -1.28
N ALA A 436 8.49 -8.80 -1.40
CA ALA A 436 8.70 -9.69 -2.55
C ALA A 436 8.24 -9.08 -3.88
N CYS A 437 7.10 -8.36 -3.88
CA CYS A 437 6.58 -7.67 -5.06
C CYS A 437 7.49 -6.50 -5.47
N LYS A 438 7.82 -5.61 -4.52
CA LYS A 438 8.70 -4.45 -4.75
C LYS A 438 10.05 -4.85 -5.35
N LEU A 439 10.75 -5.82 -4.76
CA LEU A 439 12.05 -6.26 -5.26
C LEU A 439 11.94 -6.95 -6.62
N ALA A 440 10.86 -7.70 -6.88
CA ALA A 440 10.63 -8.29 -8.20
C ALA A 440 10.41 -7.22 -9.26
N LYS A 441 9.59 -6.19 -8.99
CA LYS A 441 9.37 -5.07 -9.92
C LYS A 441 10.67 -4.36 -10.29
N TRP A 442 11.50 -4.03 -9.30
CA TRP A 442 12.80 -3.40 -9.56
C TRP A 442 13.75 -4.28 -10.38
N THR A 443 13.71 -5.59 -10.15
CA THR A 443 14.52 -6.53 -10.92
C THR A 443 14.06 -6.60 -12.37
N VAL A 444 12.74 -6.64 -12.61
CA VAL A 444 12.17 -6.58 -13.96
C VAL A 444 12.52 -5.27 -14.65
N GLN A 445 12.41 -4.11 -13.98
CA GLN A 445 12.82 -2.83 -14.54
C GLN A 445 14.29 -2.86 -15.00
N ALA A 446 15.21 -3.34 -14.16
CA ALA A 446 16.62 -3.46 -14.50
C ALA A 446 16.88 -4.43 -15.67
N LEU A 447 16.13 -5.53 -15.76
CA LEU A 447 16.22 -6.49 -16.85
C LEU A 447 15.69 -5.92 -18.18
N LEU A 448 14.53 -5.25 -18.15
CA LEU A 448 13.94 -4.59 -19.32
C LEU A 448 14.84 -3.46 -19.83
N ALA A 449 15.41 -2.66 -18.93
CA ALA A 449 16.37 -1.61 -19.28
C ALA A 449 17.67 -2.18 -19.87
N GLY A 450 18.04 -3.41 -19.51
CA GLY A 450 19.34 -3.98 -19.88
C GLY A 450 20.47 -3.39 -19.05
N SER A 451 20.20 -3.07 -17.78
CA SER A 451 21.21 -2.56 -16.85
C SER A 451 22.27 -3.62 -16.57
N ASP A 452 23.54 -3.23 -16.54
CA ASP A 452 24.65 -4.12 -16.22
C ASP A 452 24.64 -4.52 -14.74
N GLN A 453 24.24 -3.58 -13.87
CA GLN A 453 24.15 -3.78 -12.42
C GLN A 453 22.86 -3.16 -11.87
N VAL A 454 22.30 -3.80 -10.85
CA VAL A 454 21.37 -3.18 -9.91
C VAL A 454 22.09 -2.92 -8.59
N LYS A 455 21.99 -1.70 -8.08
CA LYS A 455 22.54 -1.30 -6.78
C LYS A 455 21.42 -1.03 -5.78
N PHE A 456 21.52 -1.68 -4.62
CA PHE A 456 20.61 -1.49 -3.50
C PHE A 456 21.28 -0.71 -2.38
N GLY A 457 20.64 0.38 -1.96
CA GLY A 457 20.95 1.08 -0.71
C GLY A 457 20.22 0.45 0.47
N TYR A 458 20.89 0.34 1.61
CA TYR A 458 20.26 -0.01 2.89
C TYR A 458 20.12 1.27 3.72
N VAL A 459 18.91 1.83 3.73
CA VAL A 459 18.61 3.06 4.46
C VAL A 459 17.73 2.74 5.66
N SER A 460 18.09 3.25 6.84
CA SER A 460 17.33 3.05 8.08
C SER A 460 16.99 4.40 8.71
N ARG A 461 15.86 4.50 9.41
CA ARG A 461 15.59 5.68 10.25
C ARG A 461 16.73 5.88 11.26
N ALA A 462 17.07 7.13 11.55
CA ALA A 462 18.04 7.45 12.60
C ALA A 462 17.52 7.03 13.99
N HIS A 463 16.22 7.23 14.21
CA HIS A 463 15.50 6.75 15.39
C HIS A 463 14.15 6.17 14.95
N VAL A 464 13.77 4.99 15.46
CA VAL A 464 12.60 4.22 14.95
C VAL A 464 11.27 4.99 15.01
N ARG A 465 11.16 5.98 15.91
CA ARG A 465 9.98 6.85 16.09
C ARG A 465 10.05 8.18 15.34
N ASP A 466 11.07 8.40 14.53
CA ASP A 466 11.28 9.63 13.77
C ASP A 466 11.51 9.30 12.30
N SER A 467 10.52 9.59 11.46
CA SER A 467 10.56 9.40 10.01
C SER A 467 11.20 10.57 9.26
N SER A 468 11.67 11.63 9.95
CA SER A 468 12.26 12.81 9.30
C SER A 468 13.75 12.67 8.99
N LYS A 469 14.43 11.69 9.60
CA LYS A 469 15.89 11.52 9.50
C LYS A 469 16.26 10.08 9.21
N HIS A 470 17.10 9.90 8.19
CA HIS A 470 17.56 8.59 7.76
C HIS A 470 19.08 8.55 7.63
N VAL A 471 19.62 7.34 7.70
CA VAL A 471 21.04 7.05 7.51
C VAL A 471 21.23 5.88 6.55
N ILE A 472 22.24 5.98 5.71
CA ILE A 472 22.69 4.95 4.79
C ILE A 472 23.65 4.04 5.55
N LEU A 473 23.25 2.79 5.73
CA LEU A 473 24.02 1.76 6.43
C LEU A 473 24.96 0.98 5.52
N GLY A 474 24.74 1.03 4.21
CA GLY A 474 25.61 0.41 3.21
C GLY A 474 24.93 0.24 1.87
N THR A 475 25.69 -0.22 0.89
CA THR A 475 25.20 -0.53 -0.46
C THR A 475 25.57 -1.97 -0.84
N GLN A 476 24.80 -2.55 -1.75
CA GLN A 476 25.08 -3.84 -2.36
C GLN A 476 24.82 -3.76 -3.86
N GLN A 477 25.54 -4.57 -4.63
CA GLN A 477 25.42 -4.62 -6.07
C GLN A 477 25.16 -6.05 -6.52
N TYR A 478 24.35 -6.20 -7.55
CA TYR A 478 24.01 -7.48 -8.17
C TYR A 478 23.92 -7.30 -9.68
N LYS A 479 24.24 -8.34 -10.43
CA LYS A 479 23.80 -8.42 -11.83
C LYS A 479 22.30 -8.75 -11.86
N PRO A 480 21.46 -8.07 -12.66
CA PRO A 480 20.03 -8.31 -12.68
C PRO A 480 19.64 -9.78 -12.94
N ASN A 481 20.32 -10.46 -13.88
CA ASN A 481 20.08 -11.88 -14.17
C ASN A 481 20.38 -12.80 -12.98
N GLU A 482 21.48 -12.55 -12.26
CA GLU A 482 21.86 -13.33 -11.08
C GLU A 482 20.87 -13.07 -9.93
N PHE A 483 20.44 -11.82 -9.76
CA PHE A 483 19.46 -11.44 -8.75
C PHE A 483 18.09 -12.03 -9.04
N ALA A 484 17.63 -12.01 -10.30
CA ALA A 484 16.39 -12.65 -10.72
C ALA A 484 16.33 -14.13 -10.34
N ALA A 485 17.42 -14.86 -10.56
CA ALA A 485 17.54 -16.25 -10.12
C ALA A 485 17.49 -16.40 -8.60
N GLN A 486 18.16 -15.51 -7.83
CA GLN A 486 18.12 -15.53 -6.36
C GLN A 486 16.72 -15.29 -5.79
N ILE A 487 15.92 -14.45 -6.44
CA ILE A 487 14.56 -14.12 -6.00
C ILE A 487 13.49 -15.04 -6.62
N ASN A 488 13.90 -16.09 -7.33
CA ASN A 488 13.03 -17.03 -8.05
C ASN A 488 12.09 -16.34 -9.06
N LEU A 489 12.58 -15.31 -9.75
CA LEU A 489 11.87 -14.61 -10.81
C LEU A 489 12.21 -15.25 -12.16
N ASN A 490 11.19 -15.79 -12.84
CA ASN A 490 11.35 -16.39 -14.16
C ASN A 490 10.82 -15.44 -15.23
N MET A 491 11.71 -14.97 -16.12
CA MET A 491 11.32 -14.07 -17.21
C MET A 491 10.39 -14.73 -18.24
N ASP A 492 10.49 -16.04 -18.47
CA ASP A 492 9.57 -16.73 -19.37
C ASP A 492 8.13 -16.66 -18.83
N ASN A 493 7.97 -16.78 -17.50
CA ASN A 493 6.66 -16.61 -16.86
C ASN A 493 6.17 -15.17 -16.93
N ALA A 494 7.06 -14.19 -16.65
CA ALA A 494 6.74 -12.77 -16.75
C ALA A 494 6.25 -12.39 -18.16
N TRP A 495 6.95 -12.83 -19.21
CA TRP A 495 6.55 -12.64 -20.59
C TRP A 495 5.25 -13.38 -20.94
N GLY A 496 5.07 -14.59 -20.41
CA GLY A 496 3.84 -15.36 -20.59
C GLY A 496 2.61 -14.67 -20.01
N ILE A 497 2.73 -14.05 -18.83
CA ILE A 497 1.66 -13.25 -18.20
C ILE A 497 1.32 -12.04 -19.06
N LEU A 498 2.33 -11.26 -19.46
CA LEU A 498 2.12 -10.08 -20.31
C LEU A 498 1.44 -10.46 -21.62
N ARG A 499 1.93 -11.51 -22.27
CA ARG A 499 1.41 -12.01 -23.54
C ARG A 499 -0.05 -12.43 -23.45
N CYS A 500 -0.41 -13.13 -22.38
CA CYS A 500 -1.80 -13.54 -22.13
C CYS A 500 -2.72 -12.31 -22.06
N ILE A 501 -2.32 -11.27 -21.33
CA ILE A 501 -3.13 -10.04 -21.19
C ILE A 501 -3.27 -9.32 -22.54
N VAL A 502 -2.15 -9.17 -23.28
CA VAL A 502 -2.16 -8.56 -24.61
C VAL A 502 -3.09 -9.32 -25.57
N ASP A 503 -3.00 -10.65 -25.64
CA ASP A 503 -3.84 -11.47 -26.53
C ASP A 503 -5.32 -11.40 -26.17
N LEU A 504 -5.66 -11.16 -24.89
CA LEU A 504 -7.05 -11.00 -24.45
C LEU A 504 -7.62 -9.65 -24.88
N VAL A 505 -6.87 -8.57 -24.69
CA VAL A 505 -7.31 -7.22 -25.07
C VAL A 505 -7.33 -7.05 -26.58
N MET A 506 -6.36 -7.61 -27.32
CA MET A 506 -6.34 -7.57 -28.79
C MET A 506 -7.58 -8.21 -29.43
N LYS A 507 -8.24 -9.15 -28.75
CA LYS A 507 -9.50 -9.78 -29.23
C LYS A 507 -10.74 -8.94 -28.96
N GLN A 508 -10.65 -7.93 -28.11
CA GLN A 508 -11.77 -7.05 -27.80
C GLN A 508 -11.92 -5.98 -28.87
N LYS A 509 -13.06 -5.28 -28.83
CA LYS A 509 -13.29 -4.09 -29.65
C LYS A 509 -12.42 -2.94 -29.15
N ASP A 510 -12.30 -1.90 -29.97
CA ASP A 510 -11.66 -0.65 -29.56
C ASP A 510 -12.45 -0.02 -28.42
N GLY A 511 -11.74 0.59 -27.48
CA GLY A 511 -12.30 1.13 -26.24
C GLY A 511 -11.27 1.14 -25.10
N LYS A 512 -11.73 1.56 -23.93
CA LYS A 512 -10.95 1.56 -22.69
C LYS A 512 -11.18 0.29 -21.86
N PHE A 513 -10.10 -0.25 -21.32
CA PHE A 513 -10.12 -1.39 -20.42
C PHE A 513 -9.39 -1.08 -19.13
N LEU A 514 -9.73 -1.80 -18.07
CA LEU A 514 -9.04 -1.71 -16.79
C LEU A 514 -8.66 -3.10 -16.31
N ILE A 515 -7.36 -3.31 -16.10
CA ILE A 515 -6.89 -4.48 -15.36
C ILE A 515 -6.63 -4.08 -13.91
N MET A 516 -7.27 -4.77 -12.99
CA MET A 516 -7.06 -4.54 -11.56
C MET A 516 -6.78 -5.82 -10.81
N LYS A 517 -6.00 -5.70 -9.74
CA LYS A 517 -5.83 -6.77 -8.76
C LYS A 517 -6.87 -6.65 -7.65
N ASP A 518 -7.52 -7.77 -7.32
CA ASP A 518 -8.49 -7.84 -6.22
C ASP A 518 -7.79 -7.61 -4.85
N PRO A 519 -8.25 -6.65 -4.02
CA PRO A 519 -7.59 -6.32 -2.76
C PRO A 519 -7.50 -7.47 -1.76
N ASN A 520 -8.44 -8.43 -1.81
CA ASN A 520 -8.61 -9.47 -0.80
C ASN A 520 -8.45 -10.89 -1.36
N LYS A 521 -8.49 -11.07 -2.69
CA LYS A 521 -8.32 -12.37 -3.36
C LYS A 521 -7.06 -12.39 -4.25
N PRO A 522 -6.34 -13.53 -4.33
CA PRO A 522 -5.16 -13.66 -5.19
C PRO A 522 -5.54 -13.86 -6.67
N MET A 523 -6.15 -12.83 -7.27
CA MET A 523 -6.60 -12.81 -8.65
C MET A 523 -6.56 -11.40 -9.24
N ILE A 524 -6.46 -11.33 -10.56
CA ILE A 524 -6.66 -10.10 -11.34
C ILE A 524 -7.93 -10.22 -12.16
N ARG A 525 -8.58 -9.09 -12.43
CA ARG A 525 -9.76 -8.98 -13.28
C ARG A 525 -9.52 -7.94 -14.36
N LEU A 526 -9.96 -8.27 -15.58
CA LEU A 526 -9.98 -7.37 -16.71
C LEU A 526 -11.43 -6.90 -16.92
N TYR A 527 -11.64 -5.59 -16.94
CA TYR A 527 -12.92 -4.94 -17.16
C TYR A 527 -12.93 -4.18 -18.48
N ASP A 528 -14.06 -4.22 -19.16
CA ASP A 528 -14.48 -3.27 -20.18
C ASP A 528 -15.17 -2.09 -19.47
N ILE A 529 -14.68 -0.88 -19.71
CA ILE A 529 -15.14 0.33 -19.02
C ILE A 529 -15.59 1.38 -20.05
N PRO A 530 -16.60 2.20 -19.75
CA PRO A 530 -16.97 3.32 -20.62
C PRO A 530 -15.77 4.26 -20.87
N ASP A 531 -15.66 4.80 -22.09
CA ASP A 531 -14.53 5.65 -22.48
C ASP A 531 -14.37 6.88 -21.57
N ASN A 532 -15.48 7.42 -21.05
CA ASN A 532 -15.47 8.62 -20.20
C ASN A 532 -15.22 8.32 -18.70
N THR A 533 -14.87 7.09 -18.32
CA THR A 533 -14.79 6.67 -16.91
C THR A 533 -13.78 7.49 -16.10
N PHE A 534 -12.70 7.93 -16.75
CA PHE A 534 -11.62 8.70 -16.12
C PHE A 534 -11.48 10.12 -16.66
N ASP A 535 -12.29 10.52 -17.65
CA ASP A 535 -12.23 11.86 -18.26
C ASP A 535 -12.80 12.94 -17.33
N SER A 536 -13.75 12.59 -16.45
CA SER A 536 -14.30 13.54 -15.48
C SER A 536 -13.33 13.91 -14.35
N GLU A 537 -12.26 13.13 -14.12
CA GLU A 537 -11.21 13.52 -13.16
C GLU A 537 -10.24 14.57 -13.76
N THR A 538 -10.28 14.77 -15.09
CA THR A 538 -9.46 15.75 -15.81
C THR A 538 -10.16 17.08 -16.10
N GLU A 539 -11.50 17.13 -16.16
CA GLU A 539 -12.26 18.35 -16.49
C GLU A 539 -12.53 19.29 -15.30
N ASP A 540 -12.45 18.83 -14.04
CA ASP A 540 -12.62 19.66 -12.84
C ASP A 540 -11.42 20.63 -12.57
N ALA A 541 -10.49 20.75 -13.53
CA ALA A 541 -9.31 21.62 -13.44
C ALA A 541 -9.41 22.91 -14.28
N ASP A 542 -10.48 23.10 -15.09
CA ASP A 542 -10.53 24.13 -16.14
C ASP A 542 -11.72 25.11 -16.06
N ASP A 543 -12.28 25.39 -14.87
CA ASP A 543 -13.20 26.55 -14.69
C ASP A 543 -12.58 27.62 -13.79
N ASP A 544 -12.26 28.76 -14.42
CA ASP A 544 -11.72 30.00 -13.86
C ASP A 544 -12.62 30.60 -12.76
N ASP A 545 -12.20 30.45 -11.51
CA ASP A 545 -12.20 31.49 -10.50
C ASP A 545 -10.92 31.29 -9.69
N GLU A 546 -9.93 32.18 -9.82
CA GLU A 546 -8.70 32.14 -9.01
C GLU A 546 -9.04 32.28 -7.51
N PRO A 547 -8.76 31.23 -6.72
CA PRO A 547 -7.81 31.38 -5.64
C PRO A 547 -6.61 30.48 -5.96
N ALA A 548 -5.42 31.05 -5.81
CA ALA A 548 -4.13 30.41 -6.03
C ALA A 548 -4.14 28.89 -5.79
N VAL A 549 -4.00 28.13 -6.88
CA VAL A 549 -3.78 26.68 -6.85
C VAL A 549 -2.49 26.44 -6.07
N GLU A 550 -2.61 25.98 -4.82
CA GLU A 550 -1.46 25.45 -4.08
C GLU A 550 -0.99 24.19 -4.80
N SER A 551 0.03 24.35 -5.65
CA SER A 551 0.91 23.28 -6.09
C SER A 551 1.24 22.37 -4.90
N PHE A 552 1.06 21.07 -5.07
CA PHE A 552 1.35 20.00 -4.11
C PHE A 552 2.50 20.36 -3.16
N GLN A 553 2.17 20.82 -1.94
CA GLN A 553 3.15 20.98 -0.88
C GLN A 553 3.38 19.60 -0.24
N PRO A 554 4.58 19.01 -0.35
CA PRO A 554 4.92 17.90 0.50
C PRO A 554 4.87 18.36 1.96
N PRO A 555 4.68 17.45 2.93
CA PRO A 555 4.53 17.78 4.37
C PRO A 555 5.76 18.46 5.01
N TYR A 556 6.76 18.83 4.20
CA TYR A 556 7.93 19.59 4.59
C TYR A 556 7.99 20.90 3.82
N ASN A 557 7.52 21.95 4.50
CA ASN A 557 7.55 23.35 4.13
C ASN A 557 8.86 23.73 3.41
N TYR A 558 8.80 23.95 2.09
CA TYR A 558 9.91 24.49 1.30
C TYR A 558 9.91 26.02 1.44
N ALA A 559 10.29 26.51 2.62
CA ALA A 559 10.44 27.94 2.86
C ALA A 559 11.88 28.40 2.64
N ASN A 560 12.03 29.38 1.74
CA ASN A 560 13.20 30.23 1.51
C ASN A 560 13.99 30.54 2.79
N ASN A 561 15.22 30.02 2.88
CA ASN A 561 16.27 30.70 3.65
C ASN A 561 17.21 31.38 2.67
N GLN A 562 16.83 32.61 2.30
CA GLN A 562 17.79 33.60 1.86
C GLN A 562 18.84 33.79 2.96
N ARG A 563 20.10 33.84 2.50
CA ARG A 563 21.30 34.12 3.29
C ARG A 563 21.14 35.33 4.21
N VAL A 564 21.69 35.20 5.41
CA VAL A 564 22.59 36.22 5.99
C VAL A 564 23.92 35.54 6.24
#